data_AF-A0A4Q7TTU6-F1
#
_entry.id   AF-A0A4Q7TTU6-F1
#
_cell.length_a   1.000
_cell.length_b   1.000
_cell.length_c   1.000
_cell.angle_alpha   90.00
_cell.angle_beta   90.00
_cell.angle_gamma   90.00
#
_symmetry.space_group_name_H-M   'P 1'
#
loop_
_entity.id
_entity.type
_entity.pdbx_description
1 polymer ?
#
loop_
_entity_poly.entity_id
_entity_poly.type
_entity_poly.pdbx_seq_one_letter_code
_entity_poly.pdbx_strand_id
1 'polypeptide(L)'
;MVKSVVIPHDETRPPRLQEMPDIGAFQEAVDGWLEIIGVPGMGATLYVNEAAHRDFAPLNTRAMALTWLYAVDPMRHPLLFGDVVLSGDGNDGDVPEELVGDVFEASEFFIDVRAHAGRLWRETRAQFGTVFEAAVWCMLLTRSARPGVQFRIRPRVLSSN
;
A
#
# COMPACT_ATOMS: atom_id res chain seq x y z
N MET A 1 18.74 11.42 -4.97
CA MET A 1 18.25 10.10 -5.42
C MET A 1 17.48 9.50 -4.27
N VAL A 2 16.30 8.96 -4.58
CA VAL A 2 15.34 8.51 -3.57
C VAL A 2 14.92 7.08 -3.87
N LYS A 3 15.01 6.21 -2.88
CA LYS A 3 14.59 4.82 -2.98
C LYS A 3 13.07 4.75 -2.87
N SER A 4 12.42 4.17 -3.89
CA SER A 4 10.96 4.17 -4.01
C SER A 4 10.44 2.80 -4.42
N VAL A 5 9.19 2.50 -4.07
CA VAL A 5 8.50 1.28 -4.55
C VAL A 5 7.62 1.63 -5.74
N VAL A 6 7.82 0.96 -6.87
CA VAL A 6 6.89 1.04 -8.00
C VAL A 6 5.93 -0.15 -7.93
N ILE A 7 4.64 0.15 -7.93
CA ILE A 7 3.55 -0.82 -7.97
C ILE A 7 2.89 -0.73 -9.35
N PRO A 8 3.15 -1.69 -10.25
CA PRO A 8 2.45 -1.74 -11.52
C PRO A 8 0.94 -1.94 -11.36
N HIS A 9 0.12 -1.36 -12.24
CA HIS A 9 -1.31 -1.71 -12.27
C HIS A 9 -1.55 -3.15 -12.74
N ASP A 10 -0.69 -3.63 -13.64
CA ASP A 10 -0.71 -5.00 -14.15
C ASP A 10 -0.20 -5.95 -13.06
N GLU A 11 -1.11 -6.77 -12.53
CA GLU A 11 -0.83 -7.70 -11.44
C GLU A 11 0.16 -8.81 -11.85
N THR A 12 0.37 -9.06 -13.14
CA THR A 12 1.38 -10.01 -13.64
C THR A 12 2.81 -9.47 -13.51
N ARG A 13 2.97 -8.15 -13.37
CA ARG A 13 4.25 -7.49 -13.11
C ARG A 13 4.45 -7.32 -11.60
N PRO A 14 5.53 -7.84 -11.00
CA PRO A 14 5.78 -7.67 -9.57
C PRO A 14 6.07 -6.20 -9.24
N PRO A 15 5.80 -5.76 -8.00
CA PRO A 15 6.35 -4.51 -7.50
C PRO A 15 7.88 -4.54 -7.56
N ARG A 16 8.49 -3.37 -7.62
CA ARG A 16 9.95 -3.25 -7.66
C ARG A 16 10.43 -2.09 -6.81
N LEU A 17 11.59 -2.27 -6.20
CA LEU A 17 12.32 -1.22 -5.52
C LEU A 17 13.22 -0.54 -6.55
N GLN A 18 13.11 0.79 -6.67
CA GLN A 18 13.78 1.55 -7.71
C GLN A 18 14.35 2.85 -7.12
N GLU A 19 15.57 3.18 -7.52
CA GLU A 19 16.20 4.45 -7.21
C GLU A 19 15.72 5.52 -8.19
N MET A 20 15.22 6.63 -7.67
CA MET A 20 14.70 7.75 -8.43
C MET A 20 15.70 8.92 -8.34
N PRO A 21 16.55 9.15 -9.36
CA PRO A 21 17.57 10.20 -9.32
C PRO A 21 16.98 11.61 -9.32
N ASP A 22 15.88 11.81 -10.03
CA ASP A 22 15.22 13.09 -10.25
C ASP A 22 13.73 12.91 -10.56
N ILE A 23 13.02 14.02 -10.77
CA ILE A 23 11.59 14.02 -11.09
C ILE A 23 11.26 13.33 -12.42
N GLY A 24 12.20 13.31 -13.38
CA GLY A 24 12.02 12.65 -14.67
C GLY A 24 11.89 11.13 -14.51
N ALA A 25 12.66 10.54 -13.59
CA ALA A 25 12.54 9.11 -13.27
C ALA A 25 11.17 8.75 -12.67
N PHE A 26 10.57 9.62 -11.87
CA PHE A 26 9.20 9.44 -11.38
C PHE A 26 8.19 9.49 -12.52
N GLN A 27 8.33 10.46 -13.44
CA GLN A 27 7.44 10.62 -14.59
C GLN A 27 7.50 9.42 -15.53
N GLU A 28 8.70 8.90 -15.80
CA GLU A 28 8.90 7.68 -16.57
C GLU A 28 8.25 6.47 -15.89
N ALA A 29 8.37 6.36 -14.56
CA ALA A 29 7.83 5.23 -13.81
C ALA A 29 6.29 5.18 -13.79
N VAL A 30 5.62 6.34 -13.81
CA VAL A 30 4.13 6.42 -13.86
C VAL A 30 3.58 6.63 -15.26
N ASP A 31 4.45 6.76 -16.27
CA ASP A 31 4.11 7.04 -17.66
C ASP A 31 3.34 8.36 -17.86
N GLY A 32 3.79 9.46 -17.23
CA GLY A 32 3.16 10.76 -17.45
C GLY A 32 3.50 11.85 -16.44
N TRP A 33 2.68 12.91 -16.44
CA TRP A 33 2.78 14.02 -15.50
C TRP A 33 2.33 13.60 -14.11
N LEU A 34 3.03 14.09 -13.09
CA LEU A 34 2.82 13.64 -11.72
C LEU A 34 1.66 14.38 -11.06
N GLU A 35 0.73 13.61 -10.49
CA GLU A 35 -0.08 14.02 -9.36
C GLU A 35 0.53 13.42 -8.08
N ILE A 36 0.59 14.23 -7.01
CA ILE A 36 1.23 13.87 -5.74
C ILE A 36 0.17 13.75 -4.65
N ILE A 37 0.11 12.60 -3.99
CA ILE A 37 -0.89 12.30 -2.97
C ILE A 37 -0.19 11.85 -1.69
N GLY A 38 -0.30 12.65 -0.63
CA GLY A 38 0.24 12.29 0.69
C GLY A 38 -0.65 11.27 1.42
N VAL A 39 -0.02 10.27 2.04
CA VAL A 39 -0.68 9.28 2.91
C VAL A 39 0.06 9.22 4.24
N PRO A 40 -0.20 10.16 5.16
CA PRO A 40 0.57 10.28 6.41
C PRO A 40 0.54 9.04 7.29
N GLY A 41 -0.56 8.27 7.26
CA GLY A 41 -0.66 7.00 8.01
C GLY A 41 0.27 5.90 7.50
N MET A 42 0.80 6.05 6.28
CA MET A 42 1.81 5.16 5.68
C MET A 42 3.23 5.73 5.84
N GLY A 43 3.39 7.00 6.23
CA GLY A 43 4.67 7.72 6.15
C GLY A 43 5.17 7.88 4.71
N ALA A 44 4.24 7.93 3.75
CA ALA A 44 4.56 7.87 2.34
C ALA A 44 3.77 8.87 1.49
N THR A 45 4.38 9.23 0.37
CA THR A 45 3.82 10.01 -0.71
C THR A 45 3.68 9.13 -1.95
N LEU A 46 2.51 9.19 -2.58
CA LEU A 46 2.23 8.54 -3.85
C LEU A 46 2.49 9.53 -4.98
N TYR A 47 3.14 9.05 -6.03
CA TYR A 47 3.20 9.70 -7.32
C TYR A 47 2.43 8.86 -8.32
N VAL A 48 1.48 9.48 -9.01
CA VAL A 48 0.65 8.85 -10.02
C VAL A 48 0.60 9.70 -11.27
N ASN A 49 0.19 9.12 -12.40
CA ASN A 49 -0.03 9.90 -13.61
C ASN A 49 -1.37 10.65 -13.54
N GLU A 50 -1.33 11.97 -13.58
CA GLU A 50 -2.48 12.88 -13.53
C GLU A 50 -3.50 12.59 -14.65
N ALA A 51 -3.03 12.17 -15.83
CA ALA A 51 -3.88 11.89 -16.98
C ALA A 51 -4.53 10.50 -16.93
N ALA A 52 -4.04 9.57 -16.10
CA ALA A 52 -4.40 8.15 -16.16
C ALA A 52 -5.91 7.90 -16.01
N HIS A 53 -6.60 8.67 -15.16
CA HIS A 53 -8.06 8.56 -15.02
C HIS A 53 -8.79 9.04 -16.28
N ARG A 54 -8.34 10.15 -16.88
CA ARG A 54 -8.94 10.72 -18.10
C ARG A 54 -8.74 9.80 -19.31
N ASP A 55 -7.60 9.12 -19.34
CA ASP A 55 -7.20 8.25 -20.43
C ASP A 55 -7.71 6.80 -20.26
N PHE A 56 -8.55 6.56 -19.24
CA PHE A 56 -9.11 5.24 -18.92
C PHE A 56 -8.03 4.17 -18.70
N ALA A 57 -6.91 4.54 -18.10
CA ALA A 57 -5.90 3.57 -17.67
C ALA A 57 -6.52 2.58 -16.67
N PRO A 58 -5.98 1.36 -16.53
CA PRO A 58 -6.53 0.39 -15.59
C PRO A 58 -6.34 0.84 -14.12
N LEU A 59 -7.25 0.41 -13.25
CA LEU A 59 -7.14 0.63 -11.80
C LEU A 59 -5.92 -0.11 -11.23
N ASN A 60 -5.25 0.53 -10.28
CA ASN A 60 -4.18 -0.09 -9.50
C ASN A 60 -4.73 -0.60 -8.16
N THR A 61 -5.38 -1.77 -8.22
CA THR A 61 -5.99 -2.45 -7.07
C THR A 61 -5.02 -2.63 -5.91
N ARG A 62 -3.77 -2.99 -6.21
CA ARG A 62 -2.68 -3.18 -5.24
C ARG A 62 -2.33 -1.89 -4.51
N ALA A 63 -2.05 -0.81 -5.23
CA ALA A 63 -1.74 0.48 -4.62
C ALA A 63 -2.93 1.01 -3.82
N MET A 64 -4.15 0.89 -4.36
CA MET A 64 -5.37 1.31 -3.65
C MET A 64 -5.57 0.55 -2.34
N ALA A 65 -5.41 -0.78 -2.35
CA ALA A 65 -5.56 -1.59 -1.14
C ALA A 65 -4.58 -1.17 -0.05
N LEU A 66 -3.31 -0.92 -0.40
CA LEU A 66 -2.32 -0.39 0.53
C LEU A 66 -2.70 0.99 1.04
N THR A 67 -3.00 1.95 0.15
CA THR A 67 -3.39 3.30 0.56
C THR A 67 -4.57 3.28 1.53
N TRP A 68 -5.58 2.47 1.24
CA TRP A 68 -6.77 2.32 2.08
C TRP A 68 -6.51 1.63 3.41
N LEU A 69 -5.52 0.74 3.49
CA LEU A 69 -5.13 0.12 4.75
C LEU A 69 -4.56 1.15 5.75
N TYR A 70 -3.76 2.09 5.25
CA TYR A 70 -3.08 3.10 6.08
C TYR A 70 -3.81 4.45 6.13
N ALA A 71 -4.89 4.62 5.36
CA ALA A 71 -5.70 5.82 5.35
C ALA A 71 -6.62 5.93 6.59
N VAL A 72 -6.68 7.12 7.18
CA VAL A 72 -7.65 7.43 8.26
C VAL A 72 -9.09 7.40 7.74
N ASP A 73 -9.32 7.81 6.49
CA ASP A 73 -10.61 7.70 5.80
C ASP A 73 -10.42 7.16 4.38
N PRO A 74 -10.47 5.83 4.18
CA PRO A 74 -10.18 5.18 2.90
C PRO A 74 -11.04 5.69 1.74
N MET A 75 -12.30 6.11 2.00
CA MET A 75 -13.24 6.50 0.94
C MET A 75 -13.05 7.94 0.47
N ARG A 76 -12.19 8.72 1.15
CA ARG A 76 -11.83 10.08 0.72
C ARG A 76 -10.63 10.13 -0.21
N HIS A 77 -9.95 9.00 -0.42
CA HIS A 77 -8.81 8.93 -1.33
C HIS A 77 -9.28 8.73 -2.77
N PRO A 78 -8.60 9.34 -3.77
CA PRO A 78 -8.93 9.14 -5.16
C PRO A 78 -8.72 7.68 -5.57
N LEU A 79 -9.46 7.25 -6.61
CA LEU A 79 -9.15 6.00 -7.31
C LEU A 79 -7.78 6.17 -7.98
N LEU A 80 -6.92 5.16 -7.85
CA LEU A 80 -5.57 5.19 -8.43
C LEU A 80 -5.58 4.40 -9.74
N PHE A 81 -5.06 5.01 -10.79
CA PHE A 81 -5.01 4.44 -12.13
C PHE A 81 -3.56 4.40 -12.62
N GLY A 82 -3.22 3.37 -13.40
CA GLY A 82 -1.87 3.18 -13.93
C GLY A 82 -0.85 2.77 -12.86
N ASP A 83 0.43 2.81 -13.23
CA ASP A 83 1.52 2.47 -12.32
C ASP A 83 1.67 3.58 -11.25
N VAL A 84 1.96 3.18 -10.01
CA VAL A 84 2.06 4.10 -8.86
C VAL A 84 3.46 3.99 -8.27
N VAL A 85 4.07 5.11 -7.90
CA VAL A 85 5.33 5.16 -7.15
C VAL A 85 5.05 5.58 -5.71
N LEU A 86 5.61 4.85 -4.75
CA LEU A 86 5.62 5.17 -3.32
C LEU A 86 7.01 5.62 -2.90
N SER A 87 7.09 6.79 -2.28
CA SER A 87 8.31 7.30 -1.62
C SER A 87 7.97 7.79 -0.22
N GLY A 88 8.98 8.03 0.61
CA GLY A 88 8.78 8.57 1.95
C GLY A 88 8.30 10.02 1.93
N ASP A 89 7.58 10.40 2.98
CA ASP A 89 7.25 11.81 3.28
C ASP A 89 8.28 12.49 4.20
N GLY A 90 9.35 11.78 4.57
CA GLY A 90 10.44 12.22 5.44
C GLY A 90 11.53 13.03 4.74
N ASN A 91 12.57 13.40 5.50
CA ASN A 91 13.63 14.30 5.05
C ASN A 91 14.55 13.73 3.95
N ASP A 92 14.72 12.40 3.90
CA ASP A 92 15.49 11.72 2.84
C ASP A 92 14.63 11.39 1.61
N GLY A 93 13.30 11.37 1.78
CA GLY A 93 12.32 10.97 0.77
C GLY A 93 12.27 9.47 0.54
N ASP A 94 13.11 8.67 1.21
CA ASP A 94 13.17 7.23 0.98
C ASP A 94 11.91 6.54 1.50
N VAL A 95 11.41 5.58 0.74
CA VAL A 95 10.25 4.78 1.14
C VAL A 95 10.49 4.12 2.50
N PRO A 96 9.51 4.13 3.43
CA PRO A 96 9.69 3.57 4.77
C PRO A 96 10.13 2.10 4.75
N GLU A 97 11.10 1.75 5.58
CA GLU A 97 11.64 0.38 5.66
C GLU A 97 10.57 -0.67 5.99
N GLU A 98 9.60 -0.33 6.84
CA GLU A 98 8.46 -1.20 7.17
C GLU A 98 7.65 -1.57 5.92
N LEU A 99 7.43 -0.61 5.02
CA LEU A 99 6.72 -0.84 3.76
C LEU A 99 7.53 -1.68 2.79
N VAL A 100 8.86 -1.53 2.77
CA VAL A 100 9.76 -2.39 2.00
C VAL A 100 9.68 -3.83 2.53
N GLY A 101 9.74 -4.00 3.86
CA GLY A 101 9.61 -5.29 4.51
C GLY A 101 8.29 -5.98 4.19
N ASP A 102 7.18 -5.25 4.26
CA ASP A 102 5.86 -5.75 3.92
C ASP A 102 5.69 -6.09 2.43
N VAL A 103 6.29 -5.32 1.51
CA VAL A 103 6.12 -5.59 0.07
C VAL A 103 7.04 -6.71 -0.42
N PHE A 104 8.26 -6.83 0.12
CA PHE A 104 9.32 -7.67 -0.46
C PHE A 104 9.85 -8.79 0.44
N GLU A 105 9.76 -8.67 1.76
CA GLU A 105 10.46 -9.57 2.69
C GLU A 105 9.51 -10.53 3.41
N ALA A 106 8.33 -10.05 3.81
CA ALA A 106 7.32 -10.86 4.46
C ALA A 106 6.68 -11.84 3.47
N SER A 107 6.63 -13.12 3.87
CA SER A 107 6.10 -14.21 3.04
C SER A 107 4.70 -14.66 3.45
N GLU A 108 4.23 -14.24 4.64
CA GLU A 108 2.91 -14.53 5.13
C GLU A 108 2.35 -13.34 5.91
N PHE A 109 1.05 -13.10 5.74
CA PHE A 109 0.31 -12.05 6.41
C PHE A 109 -0.90 -12.62 7.11
N PHE A 110 -1.08 -12.22 8.36
CA PHE A 110 -2.24 -12.57 9.18
C PHE A 110 -3.09 -11.32 9.40
N ILE A 111 -4.40 -11.52 9.54
CA ILE A 111 -5.29 -10.46 10.00
C ILE A 111 -5.61 -10.73 11.46
N ASP A 112 -5.23 -9.79 12.33
CA ASP A 112 -5.67 -9.79 13.72
C ASP A 112 -6.98 -8.99 13.83
N VAL A 113 -7.89 -9.45 14.69
CA VAL A 113 -9.15 -8.77 15.02
C VAL A 113 -9.20 -8.39 16.49
N ARG A 114 -9.73 -7.20 16.78
CA ARG A 114 -10.07 -6.75 18.12
C ARG A 114 -11.55 -6.40 18.19
N ALA A 115 -12.29 -7.11 19.05
CA ALA A 115 -13.70 -6.84 19.27
C ALA A 115 -13.89 -5.57 20.11
N HIS A 116 -15.03 -4.89 19.94
CA HIS A 116 -15.35 -3.64 20.63
C HIS A 116 -15.17 -3.70 22.16
N ALA A 117 -15.61 -4.78 22.80
CA ALA A 117 -15.50 -4.98 24.25
C ALA A 117 -14.17 -5.64 24.69
N GLY A 118 -13.34 -6.09 23.74
CA GLY A 118 -12.10 -6.81 24.01
C GLY A 118 -10.88 -5.91 23.88
N ARG A 119 -9.96 -5.98 24.85
CA ARG A 119 -8.69 -5.25 24.77
C ARG A 119 -7.61 -5.97 23.97
N LEU A 120 -7.78 -7.28 23.77
CA LEU A 120 -6.77 -8.15 23.17
C LEU A 120 -7.04 -8.35 21.68
N TRP A 121 -5.98 -8.22 20.88
CA TRP A 121 -5.95 -8.67 19.50
C TRP A 121 -5.98 -10.19 19.48
N ARG A 122 -6.77 -10.75 18.57
CA ARG A 122 -6.84 -12.19 18.31
C ARG A 122 -6.56 -12.43 16.85
N GLU A 123 -5.67 -13.37 16.56
CA GLU A 123 -5.41 -13.79 15.19
C GLU A 123 -6.67 -14.43 14.59
N THR A 124 -7.00 -14.05 13.36
CA THR A 124 -8.01 -14.76 12.56
C THR A 124 -7.34 -15.92 11.82
N ARG A 125 -8.13 -16.92 11.37
CA ARG A 125 -7.59 -18.01 10.54
C ARG A 125 -7.23 -17.58 9.11
N ALA A 126 -7.35 -16.28 8.78
CA ALA A 126 -7.06 -15.76 7.46
C ALA A 126 -5.55 -15.54 7.29
N GLN A 127 -4.99 -16.16 6.25
CA GLN A 127 -3.58 -16.10 5.90
C GLN A 127 -3.45 -15.73 4.42
N PHE A 128 -2.53 -14.83 4.10
CA PHE A 128 -2.30 -14.32 2.75
C PHE A 128 -0.82 -14.36 2.39
N GLY A 129 -0.52 -14.53 1.10
CA GLY A 129 0.86 -14.59 0.61
C GLY A 129 1.48 -13.22 0.34
N THR A 130 0.67 -12.16 0.27
CA THR A 130 1.14 -10.80 -0.01
C THR A 130 0.42 -9.77 0.84
N VAL A 131 1.09 -8.64 1.09
CA VAL A 131 0.48 -7.49 1.78
C VAL A 131 -0.73 -6.96 1.02
N PHE A 132 -0.74 -7.03 -0.32
CA PHE A 132 -1.85 -6.55 -1.15
C PHE A 132 -3.13 -7.35 -0.94
N GLU A 133 -3.03 -8.68 -0.98
CA GLU A 133 -4.17 -9.56 -0.69
C GLU A 133 -4.68 -9.34 0.74
N ALA A 134 -3.75 -9.30 1.71
CA ALA A 134 -4.09 -9.05 3.10
C ALA A 134 -4.78 -7.69 3.28
N ALA A 135 -4.35 -6.65 2.59
CA ALA A 135 -4.92 -5.30 2.61
C ALA A 135 -6.35 -5.27 2.06
N VAL A 136 -6.59 -5.93 0.91
CA VAL A 136 -7.94 -6.06 0.35
C VAL A 136 -8.88 -6.75 1.35
N TRP A 137 -8.45 -7.87 1.93
CA TRP A 137 -9.27 -8.61 2.89
C TRP A 137 -9.47 -7.85 4.20
N CYS A 138 -8.44 -7.18 4.71
CA CYS A 138 -8.53 -6.34 5.90
C CYS A 138 -9.56 -5.22 5.71
N MET A 139 -9.58 -4.59 4.53
CA MET A 139 -10.58 -3.59 4.18
C MET A 139 -12.00 -4.19 4.12
N LEU A 140 -12.18 -5.32 3.43
CA LEU A 140 -13.49 -5.98 3.32
C LEU A 140 -14.04 -6.39 4.70
N LEU A 141 -13.19 -6.90 5.58
CA LEU A 141 -13.54 -7.24 6.95
C LEU A 141 -13.90 -5.99 7.76
N THR A 142 -13.11 -4.92 7.64
CA THR A 142 -13.37 -3.64 8.31
C THR A 142 -14.72 -3.06 7.90
N ARG A 143 -15.10 -3.19 6.62
CA ARG A 143 -16.38 -2.69 6.09
C ARG A 143 -17.59 -3.56 6.43
N SER A 144 -17.40 -4.87 6.56
CA SER A 144 -18.48 -5.82 6.86
C SER A 144 -18.71 -6.01 8.36
N ALA A 145 -17.74 -5.67 9.20
CA ALA A 145 -17.85 -5.83 10.63
C ALA A 145 -18.77 -4.81 11.30
N ARG A 146 -19.24 -5.17 12.50
CA ARG A 146 -20.02 -4.26 13.34
C ARG A 146 -19.16 -3.05 13.75
N PRO A 147 -19.75 -1.87 13.94
CA PRO A 147 -19.04 -0.70 14.46
C PRO A 147 -18.24 -1.03 15.72
N GLY A 148 -16.99 -0.55 15.77
CA GLY A 148 -16.09 -0.75 16.91
C GLY A 148 -15.27 -2.03 16.89
N VAL A 149 -15.47 -2.92 15.92
CA VAL A 149 -14.50 -3.99 15.60
C VAL A 149 -13.35 -3.37 14.81
N GLN A 150 -12.12 -3.76 15.15
CA GLN A 150 -10.92 -3.28 14.47
C GLN A 150 -10.11 -4.45 13.92
N PHE A 151 -9.47 -4.22 12.78
CA PHE A 151 -8.59 -5.17 12.14
C PHE A 151 -7.23 -4.52 11.94
N ARG A 152 -6.19 -5.35 11.92
CA ARG A 152 -4.85 -4.95 11.50
C ARG A 152 -4.19 -6.11 10.79
N ILE A 153 -3.27 -5.79 9.89
CA ILE A 153 -2.38 -6.78 9.30
C ILE A 153 -1.19 -6.98 10.23
N ARG A 154 -0.72 -8.23 10.29
CA ARG A 154 0.54 -8.57 10.93
C ARG A 154 1.38 -9.38 9.94
N PRO A 155 2.53 -8.86 9.49
CA PRO A 155 3.46 -9.63 8.71
C PRO A 155 4.11 -10.73 9.58
N ARG A 156 4.43 -11.86 8.97
CA ARG A 156 5.35 -12.84 9.53
C ARG A 156 6.61 -12.85 8.68
N VAL A 157 7.64 -12.17 9.18
CA VAL A 157 9.00 -12.30 8.63
C VAL A 157 9.56 -13.61 9.18
N LEU A 158 9.97 -14.51 8.29
CA LEU A 158 10.71 -15.70 8.70
C LEU A 158 12.04 -15.20 9.25
N SER A 159 12.22 -15.27 10.57
CA SER A 159 13.52 -15.02 11.18
C SER A 159 14.47 -16.09 10.67
N SER A 160 15.40 -15.71 9.81
CA SER A 160 16.55 -16.54 9.45
C SER A 160 17.29 -16.86 10.75
N ASN A 161 17.25 -18.12 11.17
CA ASN A 161 18.10 -18.66 12.24
C ASN A 161 19.56 -18.73 11.79
#